data_AF-A0A2T2T5Q7-F1
#
_entry.id   AF-A0A2T2T5Q7-F1
#
_cell.length_a   1.000
_cell.length_b   1.000
_cell.length_c   1.000
_cell.angle_alpha   90.00
_cell.angle_beta   90.00
_cell.angle_gamma   90.00
#
_symmetry.space_group_name_H-M   'P 1'
#
loop_
_entity.id
_entity.type
_entity.pdbx_description
1 polymer ?
#
loop_
_entity_poly.entity_id
_entity_poly.type
_entity_poly.pdbx_seq_one_letter_code
_entity_poly.pdbx_strand_id
1 'polypeptide(L)'
;MRSFLVLAIAGWTLFAADGAREGREGNERYRAGAYPAAIRAYQRGLAERDRHAASALTSKLWNNLGLALHRTDSTERAVAVFQHAFRTAEAVAGRGRAAYNAGTAAAQTDRDQAALGRLRQALLADSSHEAARFNFELVKRRLERKKKQQKKKKQKQKPPPDVQPSAFARRLKARADSLVARRRYADAYRLMTKGLRRDSTVRAFRSFIRRTSAVVQIDSAGTAAGS
;
A
#
# COMPACT_ATOMS: atom_id res chain seq x y z
N MET A 1 6.03 10.44 -16.50
CA MET A 1 5.82 11.74 -15.83
C MET A 1 5.71 11.51 -14.33
N ARG A 2 6.68 11.99 -13.55
CA ARG A 2 6.62 11.93 -12.08
C ARG A 2 5.70 13.06 -11.62
N SER A 3 4.50 12.71 -11.16
CA SER A 3 3.56 13.68 -10.59
C SER A 3 4.09 14.17 -9.25
N PHE A 4 4.44 15.46 -9.18
CA PHE A 4 4.87 16.10 -7.94
C PHE A 4 3.65 16.50 -7.12
N LEU A 5 3.60 16.01 -5.87
CA LEU A 5 2.62 16.46 -4.88
C LEU A 5 3.26 17.53 -4.00
N VAL A 6 2.65 18.72 -4.03
CA VAL A 6 3.17 19.93 -3.39
C VAL A 6 2.74 19.96 -1.93
N LEU A 7 3.73 20.16 -1.04
CA LEU A 7 3.54 20.31 0.40
C LEU A 7 3.57 21.80 0.76
N ALA A 8 2.50 22.29 1.42
CA ALA A 8 2.34 23.69 1.78
C ALA A 8 3.25 24.11 2.96
N ILE A 9 3.93 25.26 2.82
CA ILE A 9 4.82 25.88 3.81
C ILE A 9 4.10 27.11 4.40
N ALA A 10 4.07 27.26 5.73
CA ALA A 10 3.49 28.44 6.40
C ALA A 10 4.49 29.10 7.37
N GLY A 11 4.43 30.44 7.42
CA GLY A 11 5.42 31.38 7.96
C GLY A 11 5.48 31.57 9.49
N TRP A 12 6.35 32.53 9.87
CA TRP A 12 7.05 32.67 11.15
C TRP A 12 6.36 33.59 12.19
N THR A 13 6.43 33.21 13.46
CA THR A 13 6.44 34.10 14.63
C THR A 13 7.37 33.54 15.72
N LEU A 14 8.09 34.41 16.42
CA LEU A 14 9.12 34.14 17.44
C LEU A 14 8.50 34.14 18.85
N PHE A 15 8.69 33.05 19.61
CA PHE A 15 8.64 33.00 21.08
C PHE A 15 9.66 31.97 21.61
N ALA A 16 9.97 32.06 22.91
CA ALA A 16 11.10 31.50 23.66
C ALA A 16 11.38 29.99 23.50
N ALA A 17 12.60 29.62 23.90
CA ALA A 17 13.37 28.46 23.44
C ALA A 17 13.08 27.15 24.20
N ASP A 18 11.91 26.56 23.97
CA ASP A 18 11.74 25.10 24.03
C ASP A 18 11.63 24.61 22.59
N GLY A 19 12.68 23.98 22.07
CA GLY A 19 12.81 23.36 20.73
C GLY A 19 12.46 24.21 19.49
N ALA A 20 12.08 25.48 19.66
CA ALA A 20 11.68 26.38 18.56
C ALA A 20 12.89 26.80 17.72
N ARG A 21 14.07 26.93 18.35
CA ARG A 21 15.34 27.23 17.69
C ARG A 21 15.73 26.09 16.76
N GLU A 22 15.67 24.86 17.25
CA GLU A 22 15.96 23.62 16.52
C GLU A 22 14.96 23.41 15.39
N GLY A 23 13.70 23.77 15.61
CA GLY A 23 12.69 23.80 14.55
C GLY A 23 13.03 24.78 13.43
N ARG A 24 13.53 25.98 13.75
CA ARG A 24 13.99 26.97 12.75
C ARG A 24 15.22 26.49 11.99
N GLU A 25 16.23 25.98 12.70
CA GLU A 25 17.42 25.37 12.10
C GLU A 25 17.03 24.22 11.16
N GLY A 26 16.13 23.33 11.61
CA GLY A 26 15.62 22.24 10.79
C GLY A 26 14.92 22.73 9.52
N ASN A 27 14.14 23.80 9.60
CA ASN A 27 13.48 24.41 8.44
C ASN A 27 14.50 25.00 7.46
N GLU A 28 15.55 25.66 7.94
CA GLU A 28 16.64 26.20 7.11
C GLU A 28 17.38 25.08 6.39
N ARG A 29 17.78 24.03 7.12
CA ARG A 29 18.44 22.84 6.54
C ARG A 29 17.54 22.14 5.52
N TYR A 30 16.24 22.05 5.78
CA TYR A 30 15.29 21.45 4.85
C TYR A 30 15.18 22.25 3.55
N ARG A 31 15.11 23.59 3.63
CA ARG A 31 15.08 24.47 2.45
C ARG A 31 16.36 24.38 1.63
N ALA A 32 17.51 24.23 2.30
CA ALA A 32 18.80 24.01 1.66
C ALA A 32 18.98 22.60 1.04
N GLY A 33 17.96 21.72 1.12
CA GLY A 33 18.06 20.33 0.65
C GLY A 33 18.90 19.41 1.54
N ALA A 34 19.43 19.92 2.67
CA ALA A 34 20.21 19.16 3.63
C ALA A 34 19.30 18.33 4.56
N TYR A 35 18.50 17.42 3.98
CA TYR A 35 17.48 16.66 4.69
C TYR A 35 18.00 15.85 5.89
N PRO A 36 19.16 15.17 5.84
CA PRO A 36 19.71 14.49 7.02
C PRO A 36 20.03 15.45 8.18
N ALA A 37 20.50 16.66 7.89
CA ALA A 37 20.72 17.68 8.91
C ALA A 37 19.40 18.22 9.47
N ALA A 38 18.40 18.42 8.62
CA ALA A 38 17.06 18.82 9.04
C ALA A 38 16.42 17.79 9.98
N ILE A 39 16.53 16.50 9.66
CA ILE A 39 16.06 15.39 10.51
C ILE A 39 16.67 15.48 11.91
N ARG A 40 17.99 15.63 12.00
CA ARG A 40 18.69 15.74 13.29
C ARG A 40 18.22 16.96 14.09
N ALA A 41 18.05 18.11 13.43
CA ALA A 41 17.56 19.32 14.09
C ALA A 41 16.15 19.13 14.65
N TYR A 42 15.20 18.60 13.86
CA TYR A 42 13.85 18.33 14.37
C TYR A 42 13.83 17.31 15.50
N GLN A 43 14.68 16.28 15.45
CA GLN A 43 14.81 15.30 16.53
C GLN A 43 15.31 15.93 17.82
N ARG A 44 16.31 16.83 17.76
CA ARG A 44 16.76 17.60 18.93
C ARG A 44 15.62 18.45 19.49
N GLY A 45 14.92 19.20 18.63
CA GLY A 45 13.78 20.02 19.08
C GLY A 45 12.64 19.23 19.72
N LEU A 46 12.50 17.94 19.40
CA LEU A 46 11.57 17.01 20.05
C LEU A 46 12.12 16.39 21.34
N ALA A 47 13.45 16.31 21.51
CA ALA A 47 14.11 15.81 22.71
C ALA A 47 14.11 16.84 23.86
N GLU A 48 14.18 18.13 23.53
CA GLU A 48 14.11 19.25 24.50
C GLU A 48 12.69 19.49 25.06
N ARG A 49 11.74 18.58 24.84
CA ARG A 49 10.35 18.72 25.28
C ARG A 49 9.68 17.37 25.52
N ASP A 50 8.50 17.39 26.13
CA ASP A 50 7.60 16.24 26.03
C ASP A 50 7.11 16.08 24.57
N ARG A 51 7.73 15.15 23.85
CA ARG A 51 7.39 14.81 22.47
C ARG A 51 5.97 14.23 22.30
N HIS A 52 5.30 13.87 23.39
CA HIS A 52 3.93 13.37 23.41
C HIS A 52 2.91 14.45 23.79
N ALA A 53 3.34 15.57 24.36
CA ALA A 53 2.47 16.68 24.69
C ALA A 53 1.78 17.22 23.43
N ALA A 54 0.46 17.42 23.54
CA ALA A 54 -0.29 18.13 22.52
C ALA A 54 0.14 19.60 22.54
N SER A 55 0.75 20.05 21.43
CA SER A 55 1.06 21.47 21.24
C SER A 55 1.20 21.79 19.76
N ALA A 56 0.93 23.05 19.41
CA ALA A 56 1.20 23.57 18.07
C ALA A 56 2.66 23.37 17.63
N LEU A 57 3.64 23.47 18.53
CA LEU A 57 5.05 23.32 18.19
C LEU A 57 5.47 21.85 18.08
N THR A 58 5.06 20.98 19.01
CA THR A 58 5.34 19.53 18.96
C THR A 58 4.77 18.91 17.69
N SER A 59 3.53 19.25 17.32
CA SER A 59 2.92 18.77 16.07
C SER A 59 3.63 19.28 14.82
N LYS A 60 4.08 20.54 14.78
CA LYS A 60 4.88 21.08 13.68
C LYS A 60 6.24 20.38 13.55
N LEU A 61 6.93 20.12 14.65
CA LEU A 61 8.21 19.41 14.66
C LEU A 61 8.08 17.98 14.13
N TRP A 62 7.10 17.22 14.64
CA TRP A 62 6.80 15.89 14.09
C TRP A 62 6.44 15.98 12.62
N ASN A 63 5.60 16.92 12.22
CA ASN A 63 5.22 17.08 10.82
C ASN A 63 6.45 17.32 9.94
N ASN A 64 7.32 18.26 10.31
CA ASN A 64 8.49 18.61 9.49
C ASN A 64 9.56 17.52 9.48
N LEU A 65 9.71 16.77 10.58
CA LEU A 65 10.51 15.54 10.60
C LEU A 65 9.97 14.52 9.59
N GLY A 66 8.65 14.34 9.52
CA GLY A 66 8.01 13.46 8.53
C GLY A 66 8.29 13.90 7.10
N LEU A 67 8.25 15.21 6.82
CA LEU A 67 8.59 15.75 5.50
C LEU A 67 10.05 15.50 5.14
N ALA A 68 10.97 15.70 6.07
CA ALA A 68 12.39 15.46 5.83
C ALA A 68 12.69 13.97 5.59
N LEU A 69 12.06 13.07 6.37
CA LEU A 69 12.16 11.62 6.15
C LEU A 69 11.57 11.19 4.80
N HIS A 70 10.46 11.81 4.39
CA HIS A 70 9.85 11.56 3.09
C HIS A 70 10.78 11.93 1.93
N ARG A 71 11.55 13.02 2.08
CA ARG A 71 12.55 13.46 1.09
C ARG A 71 13.79 12.56 1.01
N THR A 72 14.04 11.74 2.01
CA THR A 72 15.16 10.77 2.03
C THR A 72 14.67 9.34 1.76
N ASP A 73 13.58 9.18 1.02
CA ASP A 73 12.93 7.90 0.66
C ASP A 73 12.56 7.00 1.86
N SER A 74 12.55 7.55 3.08
CA SER A 74 12.16 6.83 4.30
C SER A 74 10.65 6.91 4.53
N THR A 75 9.87 6.53 3.52
CA THR A 75 8.42 6.78 3.43
C THR A 75 7.63 6.09 4.55
N GLU A 76 7.96 4.86 4.91
CA GLU A 76 7.37 4.14 6.05
C GLU A 76 7.52 4.91 7.36
N ARG A 77 8.74 5.41 7.62
CA ARG A 77 9.05 6.18 8.83
C ARG A 77 8.33 7.52 8.80
N ALA A 78 8.27 8.17 7.63
CA ALA A 78 7.52 9.40 7.45
C ALA A 78 6.04 9.22 7.80
N VAL A 79 5.41 8.13 7.33
CA VAL A 79 4.02 7.79 7.69
C VAL A 79 3.85 7.75 9.21
N ALA A 80 4.69 6.98 9.93
CA ALA A 80 4.59 6.88 11.39
C ALA A 80 4.73 8.23 12.09
N VAL A 81 5.70 9.03 11.67
CA VAL A 81 5.96 10.36 12.22
C VAL A 81 4.81 11.34 11.97
N PHE A 82 4.17 11.32 10.79
CA PHE A 82 2.97 12.12 10.56
C PHE A 82 1.80 11.70 11.46
N GLN A 83 1.73 10.44 11.91
CA GLN A 83 0.72 10.03 12.90
C GLN A 83 1.00 10.63 14.27
N HIS A 84 2.28 10.77 14.67
CA HIS A 84 2.63 11.52 15.87
C HIS A 84 2.19 12.97 15.74
N ALA A 85 2.52 13.62 14.61
CA ALA A 85 2.09 15.00 14.33
C ALA A 85 0.57 15.19 14.45
N PHE A 86 -0.21 14.23 13.93
CA PHE A 86 -1.68 14.23 14.04
C PHE A 86 -2.15 14.13 15.50
N ARG A 87 -1.56 13.23 16.29
CA ARG A 87 -1.96 13.01 17.70
C ARG A 87 -1.62 14.21 18.59
N THR A 88 -0.48 14.86 18.35
CA THR A 88 -0.01 15.99 19.14
C THR A 88 -0.58 17.34 18.66
N ALA A 89 -1.41 17.35 17.62
CA ALA A 89 -2.01 18.58 17.09
C ALA A 89 -3.28 18.95 17.86
N GLU A 90 -3.28 20.17 18.42
CA GLU A 90 -4.43 20.75 19.12
C GLU A 90 -5.48 21.25 18.13
N ALA A 91 -5.05 22.02 17.13
CA ALA A 91 -5.92 22.62 16.14
C ALA A 91 -6.32 21.64 15.03
N VAL A 92 -7.57 21.75 14.57
CA VAL A 92 -8.12 21.00 13.43
C VAL A 92 -7.25 21.16 12.18
N ALA A 93 -6.78 22.38 11.90
CA ALA A 93 -5.89 22.63 10.77
C ALA A 93 -4.55 21.87 10.87
N GLY A 94 -4.00 21.70 12.08
CA GLY A 94 -2.80 20.90 12.32
C GLY A 94 -3.04 19.42 12.05
N ARG A 95 -4.16 18.88 12.55
CA ARG A 95 -4.60 17.50 12.28
C ARG A 95 -4.83 17.26 10.79
N GLY A 96 -5.49 18.20 10.10
CA GLY A 96 -5.73 18.14 8.66
C GLY A 96 -4.43 18.05 7.85
N ARG A 97 -3.45 18.91 8.16
CA ARG A 97 -2.13 18.91 7.52
C ARG A 97 -1.37 17.61 7.73
N ALA A 98 -1.32 17.12 8.98
CA ALA A 98 -0.67 15.86 9.31
C ALA A 98 -1.35 14.66 8.63
N ALA A 99 -2.69 14.66 8.58
CA ALA A 99 -3.46 13.63 7.89
C ALA A 99 -3.23 13.64 6.37
N TYR A 100 -3.18 14.82 5.74
CA TYR A 100 -2.85 14.95 4.32
C TYR A 100 -1.47 14.35 4.02
N ASN A 101 -0.46 14.70 4.83
CA ASN A 101 0.91 14.22 4.66
C ASN A 101 1.02 12.71 4.88
N ALA A 102 0.39 12.18 5.93
CA ALA A 102 0.31 10.75 6.20
C ALA A 102 -0.37 9.98 5.05
N GLY A 103 -1.47 10.52 4.53
CA GLY A 103 -2.21 9.91 3.42
C GLY A 103 -1.43 9.90 2.11
N THR A 104 -0.73 11.00 1.82
CA THR A 104 0.14 11.13 0.64
C THR A 104 1.33 10.18 0.71
N ALA A 105 2.01 10.09 1.85
CA ALA A 105 3.10 9.14 2.04
C ALA A 105 2.62 7.68 1.97
N ALA A 106 1.49 7.35 2.61
CA ALA A 106 0.91 6.00 2.55
C ALA A 106 0.49 5.60 1.12
N ALA A 107 0.07 6.57 0.29
CA ALA A 107 -0.27 6.32 -1.11
C ALA A 107 0.96 5.92 -1.96
N GLN A 108 2.18 6.17 -1.49
CA GLN A 108 3.41 5.76 -2.19
C GLN A 108 3.86 4.36 -1.78
N THR A 109 3.40 3.83 -0.66
CA THR A 109 3.83 2.53 -0.11
C THR A 109 2.82 1.40 -0.34
N ASP A 110 2.06 1.45 -1.44
CA ASP A 110 0.97 0.49 -1.77
C ASP A 110 -0.14 0.32 -0.70
N ARG A 111 -0.18 1.17 0.33
CA ARG A 111 -1.15 1.15 1.44
C ARG A 111 -2.40 1.98 1.10
N ASP A 112 -3.01 1.70 -0.06
CA ASP A 112 -4.08 2.49 -0.67
C ASP A 112 -5.28 2.74 0.27
N GLN A 113 -5.69 1.73 1.04
CA GLN A 113 -6.82 1.86 1.98
C GLN A 113 -6.48 2.80 3.14
N ALA A 114 -5.28 2.67 3.71
CA ALA A 114 -4.83 3.56 4.78
C ALA A 114 -4.69 5.00 4.27
N ALA A 115 -4.17 5.17 3.05
CA ALA A 115 -4.06 6.46 2.39
C ALA A 115 -5.42 7.14 2.24
N LEU A 116 -6.46 6.44 1.77
CA LEU A 116 -7.82 6.98 1.66
C LEU A 116 -8.39 7.42 3.01
N GLY A 117 -8.17 6.64 4.07
CA GLY A 117 -8.62 7.00 5.42
C GLY A 117 -8.00 8.32 5.91
N ARG A 118 -6.70 8.50 5.70
CA ARG A 118 -5.99 9.74 6.09
C ARG A 118 -6.34 10.93 5.21
N LEU A 119 -6.45 10.74 3.90
CA LEU A 119 -6.90 11.80 2.99
C LEU A 119 -8.33 12.24 3.29
N ARG A 120 -9.21 11.32 3.67
CA ARG A 120 -10.56 11.66 4.18
C ARG A 120 -10.49 12.51 5.44
N GLN A 121 -9.62 12.17 6.40
CA GLN A 121 -9.43 13.00 7.60
C GLN A 121 -8.93 14.41 7.27
N ALA A 122 -8.06 14.56 6.26
CA ALA A 122 -7.64 15.87 5.78
C ALA A 122 -8.82 16.67 5.20
N LEU A 123 -9.68 16.03 4.40
CA LEU A 123 -10.87 16.65 3.81
C LEU A 123 -11.98 16.97 4.81
N LEU A 124 -12.04 16.23 5.92
CA LEU A 124 -12.94 16.57 7.04
C LEU A 124 -12.45 17.80 7.80
N ALA A 125 -11.12 18.00 7.88
CA ALA A 125 -10.53 19.17 8.51
C ALA A 125 -10.61 20.42 7.62
N ASP A 126 -10.45 20.25 6.31
CA ASP A 126 -10.62 21.30 5.31
C ASP A 126 -11.20 20.69 4.04
N SER A 127 -12.49 20.93 3.83
CA SER A 127 -13.20 20.38 2.66
C SER A 127 -12.69 21.02 1.37
N SER A 128 -12.14 22.22 1.39
CA SER A 128 -11.64 22.95 0.22
C SER A 128 -10.23 22.54 -0.22
N HIS A 129 -9.55 21.66 0.54
CA HIS A 129 -8.17 21.24 0.27
C HIS A 129 -8.04 20.46 -1.06
N GLU A 130 -7.77 21.15 -2.15
CA GLU A 130 -7.77 20.60 -3.51
C GLU A 130 -6.75 19.46 -3.69
N ALA A 131 -5.53 19.62 -3.18
CA ALA A 131 -4.51 18.58 -3.28
C ALA A 131 -4.90 17.28 -2.53
N ALA A 132 -5.62 17.39 -1.41
CA ALA A 132 -6.15 16.24 -0.69
C ALA A 132 -7.27 15.55 -1.50
N ARG A 133 -8.17 16.33 -2.13
CA ARG A 133 -9.23 15.81 -3.02
C ARG A 133 -8.63 15.06 -4.20
N PHE A 134 -7.66 15.67 -4.87
CA PHE A 134 -6.96 15.07 -6.00
C PHE A 134 -6.31 13.73 -5.61
N ASN A 135 -5.55 13.71 -4.51
CA ASN A 135 -4.91 12.48 -4.02
C ASN A 135 -5.93 11.40 -3.66
N PHE A 136 -7.02 11.79 -3.02
CA PHE A 136 -8.08 10.85 -2.63
C PHE A 136 -8.64 10.16 -3.87
N GLU A 137 -9.00 10.93 -4.91
CA GLU A 137 -9.54 10.38 -6.15
C GLU A 137 -8.51 9.53 -6.92
N LEU A 138 -7.23 9.95 -6.94
CA LEU A 138 -6.16 9.16 -7.54
C LEU A 138 -6.03 7.77 -6.89
N VAL A 139 -5.95 7.74 -5.56
CA VAL A 139 -5.81 6.48 -4.80
C VAL A 139 -7.07 5.62 -4.94
N LYS A 140 -8.26 6.23 -4.90
CA LYS A 140 -9.53 5.53 -5.08
C LYS A 140 -9.61 4.84 -6.44
N ARG A 141 -9.28 5.55 -7.51
CA ARG A 141 -9.22 5.00 -8.88
C ARG A 141 -8.20 3.86 -8.99
N ARG A 142 -7.03 4.00 -8.36
CA ARG A 142 -6.02 2.91 -8.32
C ARG A 142 -6.58 1.65 -7.64
N LEU A 143 -7.25 1.80 -6.50
CA LEU A 143 -7.85 0.69 -5.77
C LEU A 143 -8.98 0.01 -6.57
N GLU A 144 -9.84 0.80 -7.24
CA GLU A 144 -10.88 0.27 -8.14
C GLU A 144 -10.29 -0.51 -9.31
N ARG A 145 -9.21 -0.01 -9.93
CA ARG A 145 -8.49 -0.72 -11.00
C ARG A 145 -7.92 -2.04 -10.49
N LYS A 146 -7.26 -2.05 -9.32
CA LYS A 146 -6.76 -3.27 -8.66
C LYS A 146 -7.90 -4.28 -8.44
N LYS A 147 -9.06 -3.84 -7.92
CA LYS A 147 -10.25 -4.68 -7.74
C LYS A 147 -10.81 -5.23 -9.06
N LYS A 148 -10.93 -4.40 -10.09
CA LYS A 148 -11.40 -4.82 -11.43
C LYS A 148 -10.46 -5.85 -12.06
N GLN A 149 -9.15 -5.65 -11.95
CA GLN A 149 -8.14 -6.61 -12.43
C GLN A 149 -8.23 -7.94 -11.69
N GLN A 150 -8.41 -7.92 -10.35
CA GLN A 150 -8.62 -9.13 -9.56
C GLN A 150 -9.92 -9.86 -9.97
N LYS A 151 -11.02 -9.13 -10.20
CA LYS A 151 -12.27 -9.73 -10.72
C LYS A 151 -12.08 -10.36 -12.10
N LYS A 152 -11.41 -9.68 -13.04
CA LYS A 152 -11.10 -10.24 -14.38
C LYS A 152 -10.22 -11.48 -14.29
N LYS A 153 -9.19 -11.49 -13.42
CA LYS A 153 -8.39 -12.69 -13.15
C LYS A 153 -9.27 -13.82 -12.62
N LYS A 154 -10.14 -13.57 -11.63
CA LYS A 154 -11.08 -14.58 -11.12
C LYS A 154 -12.06 -15.08 -12.19
N GLN A 155 -12.55 -14.24 -13.09
CA GLN A 155 -13.43 -14.65 -14.20
C GLN A 155 -12.71 -15.51 -15.25
N LYS A 156 -11.48 -15.15 -15.67
CA LYS A 156 -10.66 -15.99 -16.56
C LYS A 156 -10.39 -17.38 -15.98
N GLN A 157 -10.46 -17.53 -14.66
CA GLN A 157 -10.29 -18.80 -13.98
C GLN A 157 -11.55 -19.68 -13.98
N LYS A 158 -12.74 -19.14 -14.27
CA LYS A 158 -14.04 -19.67 -13.80
C LYS A 158 -14.96 -20.43 -14.79
N PRO A 159 -14.52 -21.47 -15.52
CA PRO A 159 -15.13 -21.89 -16.82
C PRO A 159 -15.92 -20.83 -17.67
N PRO A 160 -16.16 -21.05 -18.95
CA PRO A 160 -17.27 -20.35 -19.60
C PRO A 160 -18.61 -20.82 -18.95
N PRO A 161 -19.59 -19.95 -18.69
CA PRO A 161 -20.86 -20.32 -18.02
C PRO A 161 -21.67 -21.43 -18.74
N ASP A 162 -21.35 -21.69 -20.00
CA ASP A 162 -22.07 -22.52 -20.97
C ASP A 162 -21.39 -23.87 -21.27
N VAL A 163 -20.19 -24.14 -20.76
CA VAL A 163 -19.52 -25.44 -21.02
C VAL A 163 -20.01 -26.48 -20.01
N GLN A 164 -21.07 -27.20 -20.38
CA GLN A 164 -21.53 -28.37 -19.64
C GLN A 164 -20.54 -29.53 -19.83
N PRO A 165 -19.98 -30.11 -18.75
CA PRO A 165 -19.01 -31.21 -18.88
C PRO A 165 -19.67 -32.49 -19.37
N SER A 166 -19.09 -33.11 -20.40
CA SER A 166 -19.53 -34.41 -20.91
C SER A 166 -19.41 -35.52 -19.84
N ALA A 167 -20.00 -36.69 -20.11
CA ALA A 167 -19.78 -37.87 -19.27
C ALA A 167 -18.29 -38.27 -19.22
N PHE A 168 -17.55 -38.12 -20.33
CA PHE A 168 -16.11 -38.34 -20.37
C PHE A 168 -15.38 -37.36 -19.45
N ALA A 169 -15.66 -36.06 -19.56
CA ALA A 169 -15.02 -35.03 -18.75
C ALA A 169 -15.28 -35.24 -17.25
N ARG A 170 -16.50 -35.63 -16.86
CA ARG A 170 -16.86 -35.94 -15.46
C ARG A 170 -16.08 -37.14 -14.92
N ARG A 171 -15.99 -38.25 -15.68
CA ARG A 171 -15.18 -39.41 -15.29
C ARG A 171 -13.69 -39.08 -15.18
N LEU A 172 -13.18 -38.29 -16.12
CA LEU A 172 -11.79 -37.85 -16.12
C LEU A 172 -11.47 -37.02 -14.87
N LYS A 173 -12.38 -36.11 -14.50
CA LYS A 173 -12.27 -35.29 -13.30
C LYS A 173 -12.26 -36.15 -12.03
N ALA A 174 -13.17 -37.12 -11.91
CA ALA A 174 -13.20 -38.03 -10.76
C ALA A 174 -11.88 -38.81 -10.60
N ARG A 175 -11.33 -39.34 -11.70
CA ARG A 175 -10.03 -40.02 -11.70
C ARG A 175 -8.89 -39.07 -11.31
N ALA A 176 -8.92 -37.83 -11.79
CA ALA A 176 -7.93 -36.82 -11.43
C ALA A 176 -8.03 -36.41 -9.95
N ASP A 177 -9.23 -36.38 -9.36
CA ASP A 177 -9.42 -36.16 -7.92
C ASP A 177 -8.82 -37.29 -7.09
N SER A 178 -8.99 -38.56 -7.49
CA SER A 178 -8.33 -39.69 -6.83
C SER A 178 -6.81 -39.61 -6.87
N LEU A 179 -6.24 -39.10 -7.97
CA LEU A 179 -4.79 -38.84 -8.08
C LEU A 179 -4.35 -37.73 -7.12
N VAL A 180 -5.11 -36.64 -7.02
CA VAL A 180 -4.87 -35.55 -6.07
C VAL A 180 -4.94 -36.04 -4.63
N ALA A 181 -5.90 -36.89 -4.27
CA ALA A 181 -6.01 -37.48 -2.93
C ALA A 181 -4.77 -38.31 -2.54
N ARG A 182 -4.09 -38.89 -3.53
CA ARG A 182 -2.83 -39.63 -3.37
C ARG A 182 -1.60 -38.73 -3.52
N ARG A 183 -1.76 -37.40 -3.50
CA ARG A 183 -0.73 -36.38 -3.74
C ARG A 183 -0.01 -36.50 -5.10
N ARG A 184 -0.61 -37.20 -6.07
CA ARG A 184 -0.08 -37.38 -7.44
C ARG A 184 -0.51 -36.23 -8.34
N TYR A 185 -0.08 -35.00 -8.00
CA TYR A 185 -0.51 -33.78 -8.69
C TYR A 185 -0.05 -33.73 -10.16
N ALA A 186 1.16 -34.21 -10.44
CA ALA A 186 1.71 -34.29 -11.81
C ALA A 186 0.88 -35.20 -12.71
N ASP A 187 0.47 -36.37 -12.20
CA ASP A 187 -0.41 -37.30 -12.94
C ASP A 187 -1.79 -36.71 -13.15
N ALA A 188 -2.38 -36.09 -12.12
CA ALA A 188 -3.69 -35.45 -12.23
C ALA A 188 -3.67 -34.33 -13.27
N TYR A 189 -2.61 -33.52 -13.31
CA TYR A 189 -2.41 -32.47 -14.30
C TYR A 189 -2.25 -33.04 -15.71
N ARG A 190 -1.39 -34.03 -15.91
CA ARG A 190 -1.20 -34.71 -17.21
C ARG A 190 -2.48 -35.36 -17.72
N LEU A 191 -3.21 -36.05 -16.84
CA LEU A 191 -4.47 -36.72 -17.20
C LEU A 191 -5.49 -35.72 -17.73
N MET A 192 -5.68 -34.60 -17.02
CA MET A 192 -6.67 -33.60 -17.40
C MET A 192 -6.24 -32.79 -18.63
N THR A 193 -4.96 -32.47 -18.79
CA THR A 193 -4.44 -31.78 -19.99
C THR A 193 -4.53 -32.66 -21.23
N LYS A 194 -4.23 -33.97 -21.13
CA LYS A 194 -4.46 -34.94 -22.21
C LYS A 194 -5.94 -35.05 -22.55
N GLY A 195 -6.81 -35.12 -21.55
CA GLY A 195 -8.25 -35.16 -21.77
C GLY A 195 -8.80 -33.89 -22.41
N LEU A 196 -8.24 -32.72 -22.09
CA LEU A 196 -8.63 -31.45 -22.72
C LEU A 196 -8.33 -31.39 -24.22
N ARG A 197 -7.28 -32.09 -24.68
CA ARG A 197 -6.99 -32.24 -26.12
C ARG A 197 -7.98 -33.16 -26.83
N ARG A 198 -8.61 -34.09 -26.09
CA ARG A 198 -9.57 -35.06 -26.63
C ARG A 198 -11.02 -34.56 -26.58
N ASP A 199 -11.38 -33.88 -25.50
CA ASP A 199 -12.72 -33.39 -25.25
C ASP A 199 -12.65 -31.96 -24.71
N SER A 200 -13.14 -31.02 -25.53
CA SER A 200 -13.11 -29.60 -25.21
C SER A 200 -13.97 -29.25 -23.99
N THR A 201 -14.94 -30.08 -23.61
CA THR A 201 -15.78 -29.88 -22.42
C THR A 201 -15.01 -30.08 -21.11
N VAL A 202 -13.82 -30.71 -21.14
CA VAL A 202 -12.89 -30.75 -20.00
C VAL A 202 -12.47 -29.34 -19.56
N ARG A 203 -12.63 -28.33 -20.43
CA ARG A 203 -12.46 -26.90 -20.09
C ARG A 203 -13.38 -26.44 -18.95
N ALA A 204 -14.49 -27.14 -18.70
CA ALA A 204 -15.33 -26.98 -17.51
C ALA A 204 -14.55 -27.20 -16.19
N PHE A 205 -13.39 -27.88 -16.24
CA PHE A 205 -12.52 -28.10 -15.09
C PHE A 205 -11.21 -27.32 -15.15
N ARG A 206 -11.12 -26.23 -15.95
CA ARG A 206 -9.88 -25.42 -16.08
C ARG A 206 -9.30 -24.91 -14.76
N SER A 207 -10.14 -24.64 -13.76
CA SER A 207 -9.68 -24.26 -12.41
C SER A 207 -8.94 -25.39 -11.71
N PHE A 208 -9.40 -26.63 -11.86
CA PHE A 208 -8.71 -27.80 -11.34
C PHE A 208 -7.34 -27.98 -12.00
N ILE A 209 -7.31 -27.92 -13.34
CA ILE A 209 -6.08 -28.05 -14.14
C ILE A 209 -5.04 -27.00 -13.74
N ARG A 210 -5.45 -25.75 -13.54
CA ARG A 210 -4.54 -24.68 -13.11
C ARG A 210 -3.99 -24.91 -11.70
N ARG A 211 -4.82 -25.37 -10.76
CA ARG A 211 -4.38 -25.65 -9.39
C ARG A 211 -3.37 -26.79 -9.34
N THR A 212 -3.62 -27.89 -10.05
CA THR A 212 -2.67 -29.00 -10.11
C THR A 212 -1.38 -28.59 -10.81
N SER A 213 -1.43 -27.77 -11.87
CA SER A 213 -0.25 -27.17 -12.50
C SER A 213 0.59 -26.34 -11.52
N ALA A 214 -0.05 -25.52 -10.68
CA ALA A 214 0.67 -24.65 -9.74
C ALA A 214 1.43 -25.48 -8.68
N VAL A 215 0.83 -26.57 -8.19
CA VAL A 215 1.51 -27.48 -7.24
C VAL A 215 2.73 -28.12 -7.91
N VAL A 216 2.59 -28.63 -9.13
CA VAL A 216 3.69 -29.25 -9.88
C VAL A 216 4.86 -28.27 -10.09
N GLN A 217 4.58 -26.99 -10.38
CA GLN A 217 5.60 -25.96 -10.55
C GLN A 217 6.36 -25.67 -9.25
N ILE A 218 5.68 -25.69 -8.10
CA ILE A 218 6.30 -25.49 -6.78
C ILE A 218 7.23 -26.67 -6.46
N ASP A 219 6.76 -27.90 -6.64
CA ASP A 219 7.56 -29.12 -6.35
C ASP A 219 8.83 -29.16 -7.23
N SER A 220 8.73 -28.73 -8.48
CA SER A 220 9.86 -28.68 -9.43
C SER A 220 10.87 -27.58 -9.06
N ALA A 221 10.42 -26.44 -8.52
CA ALA A 221 11.29 -25.36 -8.10
C ALA A 221 12.01 -25.66 -6.77
N GLY A 222 11.33 -26.36 -5.85
CA GLY A 222 11.92 -26.78 -4.57
C GLY A 222 12.97 -27.88 -4.72
N THR A 223 12.83 -28.77 -5.70
CA THR A 223 13.83 -29.81 -6.01
C THR A 223 15.09 -29.25 -6.67
N ALA A 224 14.97 -28.22 -7.51
CA ALA A 224 16.11 -27.59 -8.17
C ALA A 224 16.92 -26.62 -7.27
N ALA A 225 16.33 -26.15 -6.16
CA ALA A 225 17.02 -25.28 -5.20
C ALA A 225 17.71 -26.05 -4.05
N GLY A 226 17.48 -27.36 -3.96
CA GLY A 226 18.08 -28.25 -2.96
C GLY A 226 19.11 -29.24 -3.51
N SER A 227 19.49 -29.09 -4.78
CA SER A 227 20.54 -29.86 -5.48
C SER A 227 21.70 -28.95 -5.82
#